data_AF-A0A8T3UZA3-F1
#
_entry.id   AF-A0A8T3UZA3-F1
#
_cell.length_a   1.000
_cell.length_b   1.000
_cell.length_c   1.000
_cell.angle_alpha   90.00
_cell.angle_beta   90.00
_cell.angle_gamma   90.00
#
_symmetry.space_group_name_H-M   'P 1'
#
loop_
_entity.id
_entity.type
_entity.pdbx_description
1 polymer ?
#
loop_
_entity_poly.entity_id
_entity_poly.type
_entity_poly.pdbx_seq_one_letter_code
_entity_poly.pdbx_strand_id
1 'polypeptide(L)'
;MGNKIIFLIICIFVSAFCIASVCASDNVTADEVGSANVIKETPKISINASEVYTGKSIGFYLKDSNDAPIAGENLTARFNKGMDHVVKTDDDGAASLKLNLKPNSYVLDLSFDGNDKYSPVSKTFNIKVLKLSSKITPVNTTVLKNKYLYVDLKDNFGNAVTGKTVSFKIDGKTYKATTNSNGRAGVKITLTPNAKYSVKISYAGNNYYKLASKTVSLIVPATTTIIIGNTKLLTNGYLRVYLISSTLSAISKKTVTITIGKAKFTKTTNDEGVVIFKPEMSPKNYTVTASFKGSSTIFSCSDSKEVSCIEGNVRDPLKEKIPLVNGTPDIDVIKGNYIMASGNMKYTLLKAQYQETIRRDSYYLYLYKKLPKYVYFKTKYGSNMQHILVREKWNVIERAINTKIVKANKYDYWPGSVTVSLSGKSYTYPQVRDVQNTGYTCGPTSSSMCTQVLKSYVSEKQLASLAKTTASEGTRCKLLKAGLEKLNFKCSYYYKDSFDKAINQLKKGGCALVFHTWNHYVAILDISKDGKKVLVGNPSGDYDHGSHSIPTNWLTVNYMKKMFNNYDTSGLIVKLKYNLKSSTKTQLKNTYSSFGAGWTAQNTNERIPQT
;
A
#
# COMPACT_ATOMS: atom_id res chain seq x y z
N MET A 1 51.80 -6.85 49.52
CA MET A 1 50.88 -7.38 50.55
C MET A 1 50.51 -8.82 50.20
N GLY A 2 51.03 -9.76 50.97
CA GLY A 2 50.47 -11.11 51.22
C GLY A 2 50.39 -12.12 50.07
N ASN A 3 51.42 -12.98 49.98
CA ASN A 3 51.44 -14.26 49.25
C ASN A 3 51.21 -15.43 50.23
N LYS A 4 50.70 -16.55 49.69
CA LYS A 4 50.64 -17.99 50.12
C LYS A 4 51.42 -18.48 51.36
N ILE A 5 50.90 -19.56 52.00
CA ILE A 5 51.55 -20.82 52.54
C ILE A 5 50.61 -21.46 53.62
N ILE A 6 49.96 -22.63 53.43
CA ILE A 6 50.29 -24.04 53.85
C ILE A 6 50.78 -24.24 55.31
N PHE A 7 50.09 -25.09 56.11
CA PHE A 7 50.59 -26.02 57.18
C PHE A 7 49.36 -26.73 57.81
N LEU A 8 49.12 -28.05 57.70
CA LEU A 8 49.66 -29.21 58.45
C LEU A 8 49.66 -29.05 59.99
N ILE A 9 48.76 -29.74 60.71
CA ILE A 9 48.96 -30.15 62.11
C ILE A 9 48.45 -31.59 62.31
N ILE A 10 49.38 -32.40 62.81
CA ILE A 10 49.31 -33.76 63.34
C ILE A 10 48.83 -33.68 64.80
N CYS A 11 47.95 -34.58 65.25
CA CYS A 11 47.80 -34.90 66.67
C CYS A 11 47.89 -36.42 66.87
N ILE A 12 48.98 -36.82 67.53
CA ILE A 12 49.25 -38.13 68.10
C ILE A 12 48.72 -38.13 69.53
N PHE A 13 48.04 -39.19 69.94
CA PHE A 13 47.96 -39.60 71.35
C PHE A 13 48.23 -41.11 71.44
N VAL A 14 49.23 -41.47 72.24
CA VAL A 14 49.61 -42.84 72.63
C VAL A 14 49.57 -42.92 74.15
N SER A 15 48.96 -43.97 74.68
CA SER A 15 49.32 -44.67 75.94
C SER A 15 48.26 -45.78 76.17
N ALA A 16 48.49 -47.08 75.96
CA ALA A 16 49.43 -48.05 76.57
C ALA A 16 48.96 -48.64 77.93
N PHE A 17 49.25 -49.94 78.09
CA PHE A 17 49.08 -50.89 79.23
C PHE A 17 47.80 -51.74 79.26
N CYS A 18 47.80 -53.07 79.49
CA CYS A 18 48.86 -54.09 79.56
C CYS A 18 48.25 -55.53 79.62
N ILE A 19 48.95 -56.49 79.00
CA ILE A 19 49.34 -57.86 79.45
C ILE A 19 48.30 -58.80 80.10
N ALA A 20 48.11 -60.00 79.51
CA ALA A 20 48.51 -61.29 80.10
C ALA A 20 48.38 -62.45 79.10
N SER A 21 49.46 -63.24 79.02
CA SER A 21 49.68 -64.45 78.22
C SER A 21 49.27 -65.70 78.99
N VAL A 22 48.62 -66.68 78.34
CA VAL A 22 48.80 -68.12 78.66
C VAL A 22 48.70 -68.95 77.37
N CYS A 23 49.60 -69.91 77.31
CA CYS A 23 49.95 -70.90 76.30
C CYS A 23 48.86 -71.87 75.84
N ALA A 24 48.98 -72.32 74.58
CA ALA A 24 48.75 -73.71 74.20
C ALA A 24 49.49 -74.01 72.88
N SER A 25 50.45 -74.92 72.94
CA SER A 25 51.05 -75.59 71.80
C SER A 25 50.53 -77.01 71.77
N ASP A 26 49.89 -77.42 70.69
CA ASP A 26 49.76 -78.83 70.30
C ASP A 26 49.73 -78.93 68.77
N ASN A 27 50.67 -79.70 68.24
CA ASN A 27 50.75 -80.09 66.84
C ASN A 27 49.73 -81.20 66.54
N VAL A 28 48.89 -81.02 65.52
CA VAL A 28 48.24 -82.12 64.79
C VAL A 28 48.27 -81.84 63.29
N THR A 29 48.49 -82.92 62.55
CA THR A 29 48.81 -83.08 61.13
C THR A 29 47.71 -82.69 60.13
N ALA A 30 48.14 -82.60 58.86
CA ALA A 30 47.39 -82.24 57.66
C ALA A 30 46.10 -83.03 57.39
N ASP A 31 45.07 -82.35 56.90
CA ASP A 31 44.31 -82.71 55.69
C ASP A 31 43.39 -81.54 55.26
N GLU A 32 43.02 -81.54 53.97
CA GLU A 32 42.28 -80.50 53.25
C GLU A 32 40.92 -80.09 53.89
N VAL A 33 40.54 -78.82 53.66
CA VAL A 33 39.20 -78.32 53.24
C VAL A 33 38.91 -76.94 53.85
N GLY A 34 38.60 -75.96 52.98
CA GLY A 34 37.88 -74.76 53.35
C GLY A 34 38.28 -73.51 52.57
N SER A 35 37.89 -73.40 51.30
CA SER A 35 37.83 -72.09 50.64
C SER A 35 36.88 -71.20 51.45
N ALA A 36 37.39 -70.14 52.09
CA ALA A 36 36.54 -69.14 52.69
C ALA A 36 35.70 -68.49 51.58
N ASN A 37 34.42 -68.85 51.50
CA ASN A 37 33.46 -68.20 50.60
C ASN A 37 33.33 -66.74 51.05
N VAL A 38 34.02 -65.82 50.36
CA VAL A 38 33.77 -64.39 50.51
C VAL A 38 32.37 -64.13 49.96
N ILE A 39 31.39 -63.93 50.85
CA ILE A 39 30.03 -63.55 50.45
C ILE A 39 30.10 -62.11 49.95
N LYS A 40 30.18 -61.94 48.64
CA LYS A 40 30.18 -60.62 47.99
C LYS A 40 28.78 -60.00 48.07
N GLU A 41 28.72 -58.74 48.47
CA GLU A 41 27.46 -57.99 48.55
C GLU A 41 26.88 -57.80 47.14
N THR A 42 25.56 -57.95 46.96
CA THR A 42 24.90 -57.72 45.65
C THR A 42 24.53 -56.25 45.51
N PRO A 43 25.14 -55.49 44.59
CA PRO A 43 24.85 -54.08 44.41
C PRO A 43 23.54 -53.85 43.63
N LYS A 44 22.99 -52.65 43.75
CA LYS A 44 21.82 -52.16 43.01
C LYS A 44 22.26 -51.26 41.86
N ILE A 45 21.68 -51.51 40.68
CA ILE A 45 21.79 -50.62 39.52
C ILE A 45 20.45 -50.01 39.13
N SER A 46 20.47 -48.73 38.78
CA SER A 46 19.28 -47.97 38.37
C SER A 46 19.61 -46.89 37.34
N ILE A 47 18.56 -46.35 36.71
CA ILE A 47 18.63 -45.23 35.76
C ILE A 47 17.88 -44.02 36.33
N ASN A 48 18.28 -42.82 35.95
CA ASN A 48 17.62 -41.59 36.41
C ASN A 48 16.27 -41.29 35.72
N ALA A 49 16.06 -41.80 34.50
CA ALA A 49 14.85 -41.56 33.72
C ALA A 49 14.64 -42.63 32.65
N SER A 50 13.37 -42.99 32.39
CA SER A 50 12.96 -43.87 31.29
C SER A 50 12.69 -43.13 29.98
N GLU A 51 12.58 -41.79 29.99
CA GLU A 51 12.45 -40.96 28.79
C GLU A 51 13.53 -39.86 28.77
N VAL A 52 14.30 -39.78 27.68
CA VAL A 52 15.41 -38.82 27.54
C VAL A 52 15.38 -38.22 26.14
N TYR A 53 15.61 -36.91 26.00
CA TYR A 53 15.69 -36.29 24.67
C TYR A 53 16.98 -36.70 23.93
N THR A 54 16.89 -36.88 22.62
CA THR A 54 18.09 -37.09 21.78
C THR A 54 19.13 -35.98 22.00
N GLY A 55 20.40 -36.35 22.10
CA GLY A 55 21.53 -35.47 22.39
C GLY A 55 21.71 -35.09 23.87
N LYS A 56 20.84 -35.57 24.77
CA LYS A 56 20.97 -35.40 26.23
C LYS A 56 21.53 -36.67 26.89
N SER A 57 21.97 -36.54 28.13
CA SER A 57 22.52 -37.66 28.88
C SER A 57 21.44 -38.43 29.65
N ILE A 58 21.59 -39.74 29.70
CA ILE A 58 20.95 -40.61 30.70
C ILE A 58 21.93 -40.80 31.86
N GLY A 59 21.40 -40.83 33.08
CA GLY A 59 22.16 -41.06 34.30
C GLY A 59 21.96 -42.50 34.80
N PHE A 60 23.03 -43.06 35.36
CA PHE A 60 23.10 -44.38 35.97
C PHE A 60 23.55 -44.25 37.41
N TYR A 61 23.11 -45.16 38.27
CA TYR A 61 23.55 -45.23 39.66
C TYR A 61 23.94 -46.65 40.02
N LEU A 62 25.10 -46.82 40.66
CA LEU A 62 25.58 -48.05 41.28
C LEU A 62 25.68 -47.81 42.80
N LYS A 63 24.90 -48.58 43.55
CA LYS A 63 24.81 -48.45 45.00
C LYS A 63 24.88 -49.82 45.66
N ASP A 64 25.28 -49.85 46.92
CA ASP A 64 25.25 -51.07 47.70
C ASP A 64 23.82 -51.41 48.17
N SER A 65 23.66 -52.48 48.96
CA SER A 65 22.35 -52.90 49.45
C SER A 65 21.69 -51.87 50.39
N ASN A 66 22.49 -51.01 51.03
CA ASN A 66 22.08 -49.94 51.95
C ASN A 66 21.96 -48.57 51.25
N ASP A 67 21.97 -48.55 49.91
CA ASP A 67 21.90 -47.35 49.07
C ASP A 67 23.10 -46.38 49.20
N ALA A 68 24.22 -46.85 49.77
CA ALA A 68 25.48 -46.12 49.78
C ALA A 68 26.14 -46.17 48.38
N PRO A 69 26.81 -45.08 47.96
CA PRO A 69 27.39 -44.99 46.62
C PRO A 69 28.59 -45.91 46.43
N ILE A 70 28.68 -46.55 45.26
CA ILE A 70 29.85 -47.31 44.84
C ILE A 70 30.59 -46.50 43.78
N ALA A 71 31.65 -45.83 44.22
CA ALA A 71 32.42 -44.89 43.41
C ALA A 71 33.58 -45.54 42.65
N GLY A 72 33.96 -44.95 41.53
CA GLY A 72 35.14 -45.33 40.76
C GLY A 72 35.03 -46.63 39.96
N GLU A 73 33.84 -47.21 39.86
CA GLU A 73 33.59 -48.49 39.19
C GLU A 73 33.06 -48.30 37.76
N ASN A 74 33.33 -49.28 36.89
CA ASN A 74 32.88 -49.26 35.50
C ASN A 74 31.50 -49.92 35.35
N LEU A 75 30.55 -49.18 34.81
CA LEU A 75 29.27 -49.70 34.33
C LEU A 75 29.33 -49.87 32.81
N THR A 76 28.83 -51.00 32.30
CA THR A 76 28.70 -51.27 30.87
C THR A 76 27.23 -51.12 30.46
N ALA A 77 26.96 -50.17 29.57
CA ALA A 77 25.64 -49.91 29.01
C ALA A 77 25.57 -50.36 27.55
N ARG A 78 24.63 -51.23 27.20
CA ARG A 78 24.41 -51.77 25.85
C ARG A 78 22.99 -51.50 25.39
N PHE A 79 22.83 -50.78 24.27
CA PHE A 79 21.50 -50.49 23.69
C PHE A 79 21.17 -51.47 22.56
N ASN A 80 20.02 -52.14 22.62
CA ASN A 80 19.52 -53.11 21.63
C ASN A 80 20.58 -54.16 21.22
N LYS A 81 21.35 -54.69 22.19
CA LYS A 81 22.46 -55.62 21.95
C LYS A 81 23.55 -55.10 20.99
N GLY A 82 23.70 -53.77 20.91
CA GLY A 82 24.71 -53.10 20.11
C GLY A 82 26.09 -53.02 20.78
N MET A 83 26.82 -51.95 20.47
CA MET A 83 28.15 -51.67 21.05
C MET A 83 28.06 -51.36 22.55
N ASP A 84 29.09 -51.78 23.29
CA ASP A 84 29.25 -51.47 24.71
C ASP A 84 29.70 -50.03 24.93
N HIS A 85 29.04 -49.36 25.85
CA HIS A 85 29.42 -48.04 26.36
C HIS A 85 29.82 -48.17 27.82
N VAL A 86 31.13 -48.09 28.09
CA VAL A 86 31.66 -48.12 29.45
C VAL A 86 31.67 -46.71 30.03
N VAL A 87 31.09 -46.54 31.22
CA VAL A 87 31.09 -45.28 31.98
C VAL A 87 31.50 -45.55 33.42
N LYS A 88 32.24 -44.62 34.01
CA LYS A 88 32.78 -44.76 35.37
C LYS A 88 31.92 -43.99 36.37
N THR A 89 31.66 -44.58 37.54
CA THR A 89 30.93 -43.90 38.62
C THR A 89 31.79 -42.86 39.33
N ASP A 90 31.19 -41.73 39.67
CA ASP A 90 31.77 -40.69 40.53
C ASP A 90 31.61 -41.02 42.01
N ASP A 91 32.02 -40.10 42.90
CA ASP A 91 31.98 -40.27 44.36
C ASP A 91 30.55 -40.49 44.91
N ASP A 92 29.52 -40.09 44.17
CA ASP A 92 28.11 -40.31 44.50
C ASP A 92 27.56 -41.61 43.89
N GLY A 93 28.44 -42.45 43.33
CA GLY A 93 28.06 -43.69 42.66
C GLY A 93 27.29 -43.45 41.36
N ALA A 94 27.35 -42.24 40.80
CA ALA A 94 26.61 -41.83 39.62
C ALA A 94 27.50 -41.85 38.38
N ALA A 95 26.93 -42.21 37.24
CA ALA A 95 27.58 -42.10 35.94
C ALA A 95 26.60 -41.51 34.92
N SER A 96 27.10 -40.91 33.84
CA SER A 96 26.23 -40.38 32.79
C SER A 96 26.74 -40.69 31.40
N LEU A 97 25.80 -40.95 30.48
CA LEU A 97 26.09 -41.25 29.08
C LEU A 97 25.27 -40.35 28.17
N LYS A 98 25.95 -39.58 27.32
CA LYS A 98 25.30 -38.74 26.31
C LYS A 98 24.68 -39.59 25.20
N LEU A 99 23.36 -39.53 25.05
CA LEU A 99 22.63 -40.30 24.05
C LEU A 99 22.61 -39.60 22.69
N ASN A 100 23.50 -40.02 21.78
CA ASN A 100 23.45 -39.61 20.36
C ASN A 100 22.58 -40.55 19.51
N LEU A 101 21.53 -41.11 20.12
CA LEU A 101 20.62 -42.06 19.49
C LEU A 101 19.48 -41.34 18.75
N LYS A 102 18.99 -41.95 17.66
CA LYS A 102 17.77 -41.50 16.97
C LYS A 102 16.58 -41.66 17.93
N PRO A 103 15.60 -40.75 17.92
CA PRO A 103 14.39 -40.92 18.71
C PRO A 103 13.64 -42.22 18.39
N ASN A 104 13.59 -43.14 19.35
CA ASN A 104 12.86 -44.42 19.31
C ASN A 104 12.81 -45.04 20.73
N SER A 105 12.14 -46.17 20.88
CA SER A 105 12.29 -47.03 22.05
C SER A 105 13.53 -47.92 21.91
N TYR A 106 14.26 -48.08 23.02
CA TYR A 106 15.47 -48.89 23.13
C TYR A 106 15.39 -49.77 24.37
N VAL A 107 15.89 -50.99 24.23
CA VAL A 107 16.22 -51.86 25.35
C VAL A 107 17.64 -51.53 25.77
N LEU A 108 17.83 -51.13 27.02
CA LEU A 108 19.13 -50.84 27.64
C LEU A 108 19.46 -51.97 28.60
N ASP A 109 20.50 -52.73 28.30
CA ASP A 109 21.12 -53.66 29.24
C ASP A 109 22.24 -52.91 29.96
N LEU A 110 22.13 -52.76 31.28
CA LEU A 110 23.15 -52.14 32.13
C LEU A 110 23.76 -53.22 33.02
N SER A 111 25.08 -53.31 33.07
CA SER A 111 25.79 -54.27 33.92
C SER A 111 26.97 -53.66 34.66
N PHE A 112 27.29 -54.28 35.78
CA PHE A 112 28.53 -54.14 36.52
C PHE A 112 29.10 -55.55 36.68
N ASP A 113 30.35 -55.75 36.28
CA ASP A 113 30.98 -57.08 36.25
C ASP A 113 31.39 -57.59 37.65
N GLY A 114 31.19 -56.77 38.69
CA GLY A 114 31.60 -57.08 40.05
C GLY A 114 33.06 -56.71 40.30
N ASN A 115 33.45 -56.79 41.56
CA ASN A 115 34.84 -56.66 42.00
C ASN A 115 35.07 -57.58 43.22
N ASP A 116 36.15 -57.40 43.97
CA ASP A 116 36.45 -58.26 45.13
C ASP A 116 35.41 -58.15 46.26
N LYS A 117 34.71 -57.01 46.36
CA LYS A 117 33.71 -56.72 47.40
C LYS A 117 32.27 -56.99 46.96
N TYR A 118 31.97 -56.74 45.68
CA TYR A 118 30.61 -56.74 45.15
C TYR A 118 30.43 -57.79 44.05
N SER A 119 29.31 -58.51 44.10
CA SER A 119 28.92 -59.47 43.07
C SER A 119 28.57 -58.76 41.75
N PRO A 120 28.71 -59.41 40.58
CA PRO A 120 28.20 -58.87 39.32
C PRO A 120 26.69 -58.65 39.40
N VAL A 121 26.21 -57.58 38.76
CA VAL A 121 24.77 -57.30 38.61
C VAL A 121 24.47 -56.84 37.19
N SER A 122 23.33 -57.27 36.65
CA SER A 122 22.82 -56.80 35.37
C SER A 122 21.31 -56.55 35.44
N LYS A 123 20.84 -55.55 34.70
CA LYS A 123 19.43 -55.16 34.67
C LYS A 123 19.08 -54.55 33.33
N THR A 124 17.95 -54.98 32.80
CA THR A 124 17.40 -54.47 31.55
C THR A 124 16.35 -53.39 31.82
N PHE A 125 16.44 -52.29 31.08
CA PHE A 125 15.51 -51.17 31.12
C PHE A 125 14.93 -50.90 29.74
N ASN A 126 13.66 -50.52 29.69
CA ASN A 126 13.07 -49.95 28.47
C ASN A 126 13.18 -48.43 28.56
N ILE A 127 13.93 -47.83 27.64
CA ILE A 127 14.06 -46.37 27.56
C ILE A 127 13.48 -45.85 26.25
N LYS A 128 12.99 -44.61 26.26
CA LYS A 128 12.47 -43.93 25.08
C LYS A 128 13.26 -42.66 24.81
N VAL A 129 13.93 -42.62 23.68
CA VAL A 129 14.61 -41.43 23.20
C VAL A 129 13.61 -40.52 22.49
N LEU A 130 13.40 -39.32 23.02
CA LEU A 130 12.39 -38.37 22.53
C LEU A 130 12.95 -37.41 21.47
N LYS A 131 12.09 -37.01 20.52
CA LYS A 131 12.37 -35.89 19.60
C LYS A 131 12.37 -34.57 20.36
N LEU A 132 13.28 -33.67 19.99
CA LEU A 132 13.30 -32.28 20.43
C LEU A 132 12.07 -31.52 19.89
N SER A 133 11.40 -30.73 20.72
CA SER A 133 10.31 -29.87 20.25
C SER A 133 10.89 -28.68 19.48
N SER A 134 10.20 -28.21 18.44
CA SER A 134 10.64 -27.05 17.65
C SER A 134 9.74 -25.83 17.90
N LYS A 135 10.32 -24.64 17.93
CA LYS A 135 9.64 -23.35 18.12
C LYS A 135 10.03 -22.39 17.02
N ILE A 136 9.02 -21.82 16.35
CA ILE A 136 9.17 -20.76 15.35
C ILE A 136 8.90 -19.41 16.01
N THR A 137 9.84 -18.47 15.91
CA THR A 137 9.70 -17.12 16.44
C THR A 137 9.96 -16.10 15.33
N PRO A 138 8.99 -15.22 14.98
CA PRO A 138 9.24 -14.16 14.02
C PRO A 138 10.26 -13.17 14.60
N VAL A 139 11.26 -12.81 13.80
CA VAL A 139 12.26 -11.79 14.14
C VAL A 139 11.71 -10.39 13.85
N ASN A 140 10.94 -10.28 12.77
CA ASN A 140 10.24 -9.06 12.38
C ASN A 140 8.84 -9.38 11.87
N THR A 141 7.90 -8.45 12.05
CA THR A 141 6.53 -8.53 11.54
C THR A 141 6.13 -7.33 10.70
N THR A 142 7.04 -6.35 10.56
CA THR A 142 6.90 -5.20 9.67
C THR A 142 8.08 -5.20 8.71
N VAL A 143 7.84 -5.36 7.41
CA VAL A 143 8.89 -5.54 6.39
C VAL A 143 8.56 -4.70 5.16
N LEU A 144 9.48 -3.82 4.78
CA LEU A 144 9.37 -3.04 3.54
C LEU A 144 9.39 -3.95 2.31
N LYS A 145 8.75 -3.50 1.24
CA LYS A 145 8.87 -4.15 -0.07
C LYS A 145 10.34 -4.29 -0.46
N ASN A 146 10.68 -5.44 -0.99
CA ASN A 146 12.02 -5.92 -1.35
C ASN A 146 12.98 -6.17 -0.17
N LYS A 147 12.50 -6.20 1.09
CA LYS A 147 13.26 -6.65 2.28
C LYS A 147 12.81 -8.02 2.74
N TYR A 148 13.47 -8.58 3.75
CA TYR A 148 13.27 -9.97 4.20
C TYR A 148 12.43 -10.06 5.48
N LEU A 149 11.46 -10.98 5.46
CA LEU A 149 10.81 -11.51 6.66
C LEU A 149 11.69 -12.61 7.23
N TYR A 150 12.13 -12.49 8.48
CA TYR A 150 12.99 -13.44 9.16
C TYR A 150 12.25 -14.15 10.29
N VAL A 151 12.57 -15.43 10.48
CA VAL A 151 12.10 -16.26 11.60
C VAL A 151 13.26 -17.06 12.15
N ASP A 152 13.26 -17.29 13.45
CA ASP A 152 14.18 -18.19 14.13
C ASP A 152 13.47 -19.51 14.44
N LEU A 153 14.10 -20.62 14.10
CA LEU A 153 13.70 -21.98 14.43
C LEU A 153 14.67 -22.54 15.49
N LYS A 154 14.15 -22.75 16.69
CA LYS A 154 14.93 -23.24 17.84
C LYS A 154 14.27 -24.46 18.47
N ASP A 155 15.05 -25.28 19.17
CA ASP A 155 14.52 -26.38 19.95
C ASP A 155 13.95 -25.91 21.32
N ASN A 156 13.42 -26.84 22.12
CA ASN A 156 12.91 -26.55 23.46
C ASN A 156 13.97 -26.15 24.49
N PHE A 157 15.26 -26.26 24.15
CA PHE A 157 16.37 -25.82 24.97
C PHE A 157 17.01 -24.51 24.46
N GLY A 158 16.45 -23.91 23.40
CA GLY A 158 16.94 -22.67 22.80
C GLY A 158 18.07 -22.83 21.80
N ASN A 159 18.47 -24.07 21.46
CA ASN A 159 19.50 -24.32 20.45
C ASN A 159 18.95 -24.09 19.05
N ALA A 160 19.82 -23.65 18.14
CA ALA A 160 19.49 -23.44 16.75
C ALA A 160 19.18 -24.76 16.04
N VAL A 161 18.06 -24.82 15.32
CA VAL A 161 17.74 -25.93 14.42
C VAL A 161 18.27 -25.57 13.03
N THR A 162 19.50 -25.96 12.74
CA THR A 162 20.29 -25.50 11.58
C THR A 162 20.07 -26.38 10.32
N GLY A 163 20.20 -25.77 9.14
CA GLY A 163 20.12 -26.47 7.86
C GLY A 163 18.75 -27.06 7.54
N LYS A 164 17.67 -26.59 8.16
CA LYS A 164 16.31 -27.11 7.97
C LYS A 164 15.46 -26.16 7.14
N THR A 165 14.61 -26.73 6.28
CA THR A 165 13.71 -25.95 5.42
C THR A 165 12.47 -25.50 6.21
N VAL A 166 12.23 -24.19 6.24
CA VAL A 166 11.02 -23.57 6.75
C VAL A 166 10.18 -23.08 5.56
N SER A 167 8.88 -23.35 5.60
CA SER A 167 7.90 -22.92 4.58
C SER A 167 7.12 -21.70 5.06
N PHE A 168 6.93 -20.73 4.17
CA PHE A 168 6.19 -19.49 4.40
C PHE A 168 5.04 -19.43 3.40
N LYS A 169 3.79 -19.55 3.84
CA LYS A 169 2.60 -19.33 3.01
C LYS A 169 2.15 -17.89 3.17
N ILE A 170 2.28 -17.10 2.11
CA ILE A 170 1.99 -15.66 2.06
C ILE A 170 1.17 -15.36 0.80
N ASP A 171 0.00 -14.75 0.96
CA ASP A 171 -0.87 -14.34 -0.15
C ASP A 171 -1.14 -15.48 -1.16
N GLY A 172 -1.48 -16.66 -0.64
CA GLY A 172 -1.72 -17.87 -1.44
C GLY A 172 -0.47 -18.59 -1.96
N LYS A 173 0.71 -17.95 -1.98
CA LYS A 173 1.97 -18.55 -2.47
C LYS A 173 2.81 -19.14 -1.34
N THR A 174 3.55 -20.21 -1.63
CA THR A 174 4.48 -20.85 -0.67
C THR A 174 5.92 -20.59 -1.07
N TYR A 175 6.68 -20.02 -0.14
CA TYR A 175 8.12 -19.79 -0.24
C TYR A 175 8.84 -20.74 0.73
N LYS A 176 10.07 -21.15 0.39
CA LYS A 176 10.90 -22.00 1.24
C LYS A 176 12.24 -21.34 1.49
N ALA A 177 12.73 -21.41 2.72
CA ALA A 177 14.06 -20.95 3.08
C ALA A 177 14.71 -21.90 4.08
N THR A 178 16.02 -22.09 3.97
CA THR A 178 16.80 -22.96 4.86
C THR A 178 17.36 -22.16 6.03
N THR A 179 17.30 -22.73 7.24
CA THR A 179 17.86 -22.10 8.44
C THR A 179 19.38 -22.09 8.41
N ASN A 180 19.99 -20.96 8.76
CA ASN A 180 21.44 -20.84 8.90
C ASN A 180 21.94 -21.39 10.25
N SER A 181 23.22 -21.15 10.59
CA SER A 181 23.86 -21.59 11.84
C SER A 181 23.19 -21.07 13.11
N ASN A 182 22.47 -19.94 13.04
CA ASN A 182 21.70 -19.37 14.15
C ASN A 182 20.24 -19.87 14.19
N GLY A 183 19.87 -20.80 13.30
CA GLY A 183 18.49 -21.28 13.17
C GLY A 183 17.58 -20.28 12.44
N ARG A 184 18.15 -19.26 11.77
CA ARG A 184 17.38 -18.20 11.11
C ARG A 184 17.12 -18.52 9.65
N ALA A 185 15.86 -18.40 9.22
CA ALA A 185 15.44 -18.49 7.82
C ALA A 185 14.71 -17.19 7.41
N GLY A 186 14.80 -16.79 6.14
CA GLY A 186 14.09 -15.60 5.68
C GLY A 186 13.71 -15.61 4.21
N VAL A 187 12.63 -14.89 3.89
CA VAL A 187 12.08 -14.77 2.54
C VAL A 187 11.91 -13.31 2.15
N LYS A 188 12.21 -12.98 0.89
CA LYS A 188 12.08 -11.62 0.36
C LYS A 188 10.60 -11.29 0.12
N ILE A 189 10.16 -10.15 0.63
CA ILE A 189 8.77 -9.68 0.52
C ILE A 189 8.65 -8.73 -0.67
N THR A 190 7.93 -9.14 -1.71
CA THR A 190 7.66 -8.31 -2.92
C THR A 190 6.21 -7.81 -3.00
N LEU A 191 5.45 -8.00 -1.91
CA LEU A 191 4.03 -7.70 -1.80
C LEU A 191 3.73 -6.20 -1.94
N THR A 192 2.47 -5.90 -2.26
CA THR A 192 1.97 -4.52 -2.38
C THR A 192 2.08 -3.81 -1.03
N PRO A 193 2.73 -2.62 -0.97
CA PRO A 193 2.81 -1.82 0.25
C PRO A 193 1.45 -1.29 0.71
N ASN A 194 1.42 -0.76 1.93
CA ASN A 194 0.23 -0.26 2.62
C ASN A 194 -0.84 -1.34 2.87
N ALA A 195 -0.40 -2.57 3.18
CA ALA A 195 -1.29 -3.70 3.42
C ALA A 195 -0.78 -4.61 4.54
N LYS A 196 -1.69 -5.42 5.09
CA LYS A 196 -1.40 -6.49 6.06
C LYS A 196 -1.67 -7.84 5.42
N TYR A 197 -0.80 -8.81 5.67
CA TYR A 197 -0.88 -10.15 5.13
C TYR A 197 -0.81 -11.17 6.25
N SER A 198 -1.66 -12.20 6.19
CA SER A 198 -1.52 -13.36 7.08
C SER A 198 -0.41 -14.27 6.53
N VAL A 199 0.56 -14.61 7.37
CA VAL A 199 1.69 -15.47 7.00
C VAL A 199 1.68 -16.70 7.88
N LYS A 200 1.45 -17.87 7.26
CA LYS A 200 1.59 -19.16 7.94
C LYS A 200 3.01 -19.69 7.70
N ILE A 201 3.75 -19.84 8.78
CA ILE A 201 5.13 -20.34 8.78
C ILE A 201 5.09 -21.76 9.35
N SER A 202 5.71 -22.72 8.66
CA SER A 202 5.75 -24.10 9.13
C SER A 202 7.10 -24.77 8.90
N TYR A 203 7.44 -25.66 9.83
CA TYR A 203 8.53 -26.62 9.73
C TYR A 203 7.93 -28.02 9.86
N ALA A 204 8.22 -28.89 8.91
CA ALA A 204 7.62 -30.22 8.83
C ALA A 204 8.14 -31.20 9.90
N GLY A 205 9.20 -30.84 10.63
CA GLY A 205 9.90 -31.77 11.52
C GLY A 205 10.83 -32.72 10.75
N ASN A 206 11.50 -33.60 11.48
CA ASN A 206 12.27 -34.72 10.94
C ASN A 206 12.40 -35.83 12.00
N ASN A 207 13.39 -36.71 11.85
CA ASN A 207 13.64 -37.81 12.79
C ASN A 207 14.07 -37.32 14.19
N TYR A 208 14.66 -36.14 14.32
CA TYR A 208 15.20 -35.60 15.57
C TYR A 208 14.33 -34.49 16.19
N TYR A 209 13.60 -33.75 15.36
CA TYR A 209 12.81 -32.58 15.75
C TYR A 209 11.33 -32.76 15.40
N LYS A 210 10.44 -32.37 16.30
CA LYS A 210 8.99 -32.31 16.05
C LYS A 210 8.66 -31.18 15.06
N LEU A 211 7.52 -31.30 14.37
CA LEU A 211 6.99 -30.25 13.51
C LEU A 211 6.62 -29.00 14.33
N ALA A 212 6.59 -27.84 13.67
CA ALA A 212 6.16 -26.58 14.27
C ALA A 212 5.42 -25.71 13.24
N SER A 213 4.44 -24.94 13.69
CA SER A 213 3.73 -23.98 12.84
C SER A 213 3.36 -22.73 13.62
N LYS A 214 3.38 -21.57 12.97
CA LYS A 214 2.97 -20.29 13.55
C LYS A 214 2.36 -19.40 12.48
N THR A 215 1.27 -18.71 12.80
CA THR A 215 0.68 -17.69 11.93
C THR A 215 0.99 -16.30 12.51
N VAL A 216 1.42 -15.39 11.65
CA VAL A 216 1.75 -13.99 12.03
C VAL A 216 1.10 -13.01 11.06
N SER A 217 0.79 -11.81 11.55
CA SER A 217 0.34 -10.69 10.71
C SER A 217 1.58 -9.91 10.23
N LEU A 218 1.90 -10.03 8.94
CA LEU A 218 2.96 -9.27 8.28
C LEU A 218 2.41 -7.92 7.81
N ILE A 219 3.00 -6.83 8.27
CA ILE A 219 2.73 -5.47 7.81
C ILE A 219 3.74 -5.13 6.72
N VAL A 220 3.28 -4.79 5.52
CA VAL A 220 4.12 -4.25 4.45
C VAL A 220 3.80 -2.77 4.29
N PRO A 221 4.53 -1.87 4.97
CA PRO A 221 4.22 -0.46 4.96
C PRO A 221 4.65 0.21 3.66
N ALA A 222 3.97 1.29 3.28
CA ALA A 222 4.46 2.17 2.23
C ALA A 222 5.70 2.92 2.73
N THR A 223 6.69 3.10 1.85
CA THR A 223 7.76 4.06 2.11
C THR A 223 7.19 5.47 2.12
N THR A 224 7.92 6.39 2.73
CA THR A 224 7.59 7.80 2.78
C THR A 224 8.57 8.56 1.91
N THR A 225 8.12 9.70 1.41
CA THR A 225 8.93 10.60 0.61
C THR A 225 8.57 12.02 1.00
N ILE A 226 9.59 12.82 1.25
CA ILE A 226 9.47 14.25 1.41
C ILE A 226 10.04 14.90 0.15
N ILE A 227 9.37 15.93 -0.37
CA ILE A 227 9.73 16.56 -1.64
C ILE A 227 9.74 18.07 -1.44
N ILE A 228 10.86 18.72 -1.74
CA ILE A 228 10.96 20.18 -1.86
C ILE A 228 10.45 20.58 -3.25
N GLY A 229 9.26 21.16 -3.29
CA GLY A 229 8.56 21.41 -4.56
C GLY A 229 9.12 22.57 -5.37
N ASN A 230 9.68 23.57 -4.70
CA ASN A 230 10.16 24.78 -5.35
C ASN A 230 11.35 24.50 -6.25
N THR A 231 11.38 25.12 -7.43
CA THR A 231 12.56 25.20 -8.31
C THR A 231 13.33 26.48 -8.09
N LYS A 232 12.62 27.56 -7.73
CA LYS A 232 13.16 28.84 -7.28
C LYS A 232 12.31 29.39 -6.14
N LEU A 233 12.82 30.39 -5.44
CA LEU A 233 12.11 31.07 -4.37
C LEU A 233 12.22 32.58 -4.56
N LEU A 234 11.12 33.31 -4.42
CA LEU A 234 11.18 34.78 -4.37
C LEU A 234 11.51 35.23 -2.94
N THR A 235 12.11 36.42 -2.76
CA THR A 235 12.33 37.02 -1.43
C THR A 235 11.04 37.16 -0.63
N ASN A 236 9.90 37.39 -1.31
CA ASN A 236 8.55 37.38 -0.73
C ASN A 236 7.77 36.06 -1.03
N GLY A 237 8.49 34.99 -1.38
CA GLY A 237 7.95 33.73 -1.89
C GLY A 237 7.49 32.75 -0.82
N TYR A 238 6.82 31.68 -1.24
CA TYR A 238 6.42 30.57 -0.36
C TYR A 238 7.19 29.30 -0.71
N LEU A 239 7.80 28.69 0.29
CA LEU A 239 8.35 27.36 0.21
C LEU A 239 7.22 26.32 0.38
N ARG A 240 7.22 25.29 -0.47
CA ARG A 240 6.27 24.19 -0.51
C ARG A 240 7.01 22.87 -0.35
N VAL A 241 6.65 22.14 0.70
CA VAL A 241 7.22 20.83 1.00
C VAL A 241 6.09 19.82 1.10
N TYR A 242 6.22 18.70 0.39
CA TYR A 242 5.21 17.65 0.32
C TYR A 242 5.71 16.43 1.08
N LEU A 243 4.90 15.87 1.96
CA LEU A 243 5.13 14.61 2.64
C LEU A 243 4.06 13.61 2.21
N ILE A 244 4.49 12.61 1.44
CA ILE A 244 3.61 11.63 0.82
C ILE A 244 4.17 10.22 1.01
N SER A 245 3.31 9.21 0.91
CA SER A 245 3.75 7.82 0.81
C SER A 245 4.17 7.47 -0.63
N SER A 246 4.87 6.36 -0.82
CA SER A 246 5.13 5.78 -2.15
C SER A 246 3.88 5.35 -2.90
N THR A 247 2.76 5.22 -2.20
CA THR A 247 1.43 5.01 -2.81
C THR A 247 0.74 6.33 -3.16
N LEU A 248 1.48 7.45 -3.16
CA LEU A 248 1.00 8.80 -3.47
C LEU A 248 -0.19 9.22 -2.59
N SER A 249 -0.16 8.83 -1.32
CA SER A 249 -1.14 9.25 -0.33
C SER A 249 -0.54 10.33 0.57
N ALA A 250 -1.33 11.35 0.90
CA ALA A 250 -0.92 12.41 1.81
C ALA A 250 -0.58 11.87 3.21
N ILE A 251 0.51 12.36 3.81
CA ILE A 251 0.85 12.08 5.21
C ILE A 251 0.60 13.36 6.01
N SER A 252 -0.60 13.43 6.60
CA SER A 252 -1.12 14.63 7.26
C SER A 252 -0.71 14.75 8.73
N LYS A 253 -0.75 15.99 9.22
CA LYS A 253 -0.52 16.36 10.63
C LYS A 253 0.79 15.80 11.20
N LYS A 254 1.85 15.77 10.38
CA LYS A 254 3.19 15.33 10.79
C LYS A 254 4.16 16.50 10.83
N THR A 255 5.02 16.48 11.84
CA THR A 255 6.07 17.48 12.01
C THR A 255 7.24 17.18 11.08
N VAL A 256 7.65 18.18 10.32
CA VAL A 256 8.77 18.15 9.38
C VAL A 256 9.74 19.28 9.73
N THR A 257 11.03 18.99 9.63
CA THR A 257 12.11 19.92 9.88
C THR A 257 12.69 20.35 8.54
N ILE A 258 12.74 21.67 8.31
CA ILE A 258 13.22 22.28 7.08
C ILE A 258 14.38 23.20 7.44
N THR A 259 15.52 23.02 6.80
CA THR A 259 16.67 23.90 6.96
C THR A 259 16.91 24.64 5.66
N ILE A 260 17.16 25.95 5.73
CA ILE A 260 17.52 26.77 4.58
C ILE A 260 18.78 27.55 4.93
N GLY A 261 19.92 27.17 4.34
CA GLY A 261 21.22 27.64 4.79
C GLY A 261 21.46 27.27 6.27
N LYS A 262 21.63 28.26 7.15
CA LYS A 262 21.80 28.05 8.60
C LYS A 262 20.47 28.08 9.39
N ALA A 263 19.39 28.57 8.81
CA ALA A 263 18.10 28.72 9.50
C ALA A 263 17.33 27.40 9.51
N LYS A 264 16.70 27.07 10.65
CA LYS A 264 15.95 25.84 10.85
C LYS A 264 14.50 26.14 11.23
N PHE A 265 13.58 25.48 10.55
CA PHE A 265 12.13 25.63 10.72
C PHE A 265 11.49 24.28 11.05
N THR A 266 10.56 24.27 11.99
CA THR A 266 9.73 23.11 12.29
C THR A 266 8.29 23.44 11.92
N LYS A 267 7.71 22.65 11.00
CA LYS A 267 6.35 22.87 10.47
C LYS A 267 5.56 21.58 10.52
N THR A 268 4.23 21.70 10.52
CA THR A 268 3.32 20.56 10.52
C THR A 268 2.61 20.48 9.18
N THR A 269 2.57 19.30 8.57
CA THR A 269 1.84 19.07 7.32
C THR A 269 0.34 19.28 7.52
N ASN A 270 -0.33 19.89 6.55
CA ASN A 270 -1.78 20.02 6.55
C ASN A 270 -2.47 18.67 6.24
N ASP A 271 -3.79 18.69 6.06
CA ASP A 271 -4.58 17.47 5.79
C ASP A 271 -4.24 16.80 4.45
N GLU A 272 -3.52 17.50 3.58
CA GLU A 272 -3.06 17.01 2.28
C GLU A 272 -1.56 16.72 2.26
N GLY A 273 -0.92 16.67 3.43
CA GLY A 273 0.50 16.32 3.55
C GLY A 273 1.44 17.44 3.10
N VAL A 274 0.96 18.69 3.00
CA VAL A 274 1.74 19.81 2.49
C VAL A 274 2.09 20.78 3.61
N VAL A 275 3.34 21.26 3.61
CA VAL A 275 3.78 22.45 4.35
C VAL A 275 3.95 23.58 3.35
N ILE A 276 3.34 24.73 3.65
CA ILE A 276 3.53 25.96 2.90
C ILE A 276 3.80 27.09 3.88
N PHE A 277 4.93 27.78 3.72
CA PHE A 277 5.24 28.97 4.51
C PHE A 277 6.16 29.91 3.74
N LYS A 278 6.15 31.18 4.13
CA LYS A 278 7.04 32.20 3.59
C LYS A 278 8.27 32.32 4.51
N PRO A 279 9.46 31.86 4.08
CA PRO A 279 10.69 32.16 4.79
C PRO A 279 11.17 33.59 4.47
N GLU A 280 11.71 34.31 5.44
CA GLU A 280 12.37 35.60 5.21
C GLU A 280 13.82 35.35 4.78
N MET A 281 14.17 35.74 3.55
CA MET A 281 15.43 35.36 2.90
C MET A 281 15.99 36.48 2.05
N SER A 282 17.32 36.58 1.98
CA SER A 282 18.01 37.47 1.05
C SER A 282 18.28 36.77 -0.30
N PRO A 283 18.38 37.51 -1.41
CA PRO A 283 18.71 36.91 -2.70
C PRO A 283 20.08 36.22 -2.68
N LYS A 284 20.09 34.91 -2.96
CA LYS A 284 21.25 34.05 -3.24
C LYS A 284 20.79 32.59 -3.40
N ASN A 285 21.73 31.69 -3.71
CA ASN A 285 21.47 30.26 -3.72
C ASN A 285 21.50 29.68 -2.30
N TYR A 286 20.57 28.76 -2.03
CA TYR A 286 20.49 28.04 -0.76
C TYR A 286 20.35 26.54 -1.01
N THR A 287 21.11 25.75 -0.25
CA THR A 287 20.76 24.36 0.02
C THR A 287 19.56 24.35 0.96
N VAL A 288 18.41 23.90 0.47
CA VAL A 288 17.21 23.61 1.27
C VAL A 288 17.24 22.13 1.59
N THR A 289 17.15 21.78 2.87
CA THR A 289 16.92 20.40 3.28
C THR A 289 15.57 20.28 3.98
N ALA A 290 14.87 19.19 3.75
CA ALA A 290 13.63 18.86 4.43
C ALA A 290 13.75 17.44 4.97
N SER A 291 13.37 17.22 6.22
CA SER A 291 13.44 15.91 6.86
C SER A 291 12.20 15.63 7.69
N PHE A 292 11.76 14.38 7.63
CA PHE A 292 10.69 13.84 8.44
C PHE A 292 11.26 12.69 9.27
N LYS A 293 11.19 12.82 10.60
CA LYS A 293 11.53 11.74 11.52
C LYS A 293 10.32 10.82 11.66
N GLY A 294 10.42 9.64 11.07
CA GLY A 294 9.36 8.65 11.04
C GLY A 294 9.20 7.84 12.32
N SER A 295 8.39 6.79 12.23
CA SER A 295 8.12 5.76 13.21
C SER A 295 8.35 4.37 12.60
N SER A 296 8.01 3.30 13.35
CA SER A 296 8.02 1.92 12.84
C SER A 296 7.03 1.65 11.71
N THR A 297 6.03 2.51 11.51
CA THR A 297 4.96 2.34 10.50
C THR A 297 5.01 3.38 9.39
N ILE A 298 5.57 4.57 9.65
CA ILE A 298 5.70 5.67 8.69
C ILE A 298 7.18 6.07 8.67
N PHE A 299 7.95 5.64 7.70
CA PHE A 299 9.42 5.74 7.73
C PHE A 299 9.95 7.17 7.70
N SER A 300 11.17 7.35 8.18
CA SER A 300 11.89 8.60 8.03
C SER A 300 12.27 8.82 6.57
N CYS A 301 12.30 10.08 6.16
CA CYS A 301 12.79 10.48 4.83
C CYS A 301 13.40 11.88 4.91
N SER A 302 14.26 12.18 3.95
CA SER A 302 14.86 13.49 3.77
C SER A 302 15.01 13.81 2.29
N ASP A 303 14.99 15.09 1.97
CA ASP A 303 15.26 15.63 0.64
C ASP A 303 16.19 16.84 0.79
N SER A 304 17.02 17.07 -0.21
CA SER A 304 17.98 18.18 -0.26
C SER A 304 18.04 18.73 -1.67
N LYS A 305 17.86 20.03 -1.81
CA LYS A 305 17.75 20.69 -3.11
C LYS A 305 18.38 22.08 -3.08
N GLU A 306 19.14 22.41 -4.11
CA GLU A 306 19.57 23.78 -4.37
C GLU A 306 18.39 24.60 -4.90
N VAL A 307 18.12 25.74 -4.24
CA VAL A 307 17.06 26.66 -4.62
C VAL A 307 17.63 28.06 -4.71
N SER A 308 17.53 28.66 -5.89
CA SER A 308 17.89 30.07 -6.10
C SER A 308 16.82 30.97 -5.50
N CYS A 309 17.18 31.74 -4.47
CA CYS A 309 16.38 32.83 -3.97
C CYS A 309 16.68 34.09 -4.78
N ILE A 310 15.66 34.66 -5.41
CA ILE A 310 15.76 35.84 -6.26
C ILE A 310 14.83 36.94 -5.75
N GLU A 311 15.17 38.18 -6.04
CA GLU A 311 14.35 39.32 -5.69
C GLU A 311 12.99 39.27 -6.43
N GLY A 312 11.89 39.47 -5.72
CA GLY A 312 10.58 39.52 -6.36
C GLY A 312 9.40 39.35 -5.40
N ASN A 313 8.22 39.66 -5.93
CA ASN A 313 6.95 39.56 -5.22
C ASN A 313 6.08 38.45 -5.78
N VAL A 314 5.40 37.74 -4.87
CA VAL A 314 4.37 36.77 -5.27
C VAL A 314 3.20 37.47 -5.93
N ARG A 315 2.61 36.77 -6.90
CA ARG A 315 1.47 37.26 -7.68
C ARG A 315 0.19 36.53 -7.31
N ASP A 316 -0.92 37.22 -7.49
CA ASP A 316 -2.26 36.65 -7.36
C ASP A 316 -2.86 36.42 -8.75
N PRO A 317 -3.05 35.16 -9.20
CA PRO A 317 -3.56 34.88 -10.55
C PRO A 317 -4.96 35.44 -10.82
N LEU A 318 -5.71 35.82 -9.78
CA LEU A 318 -6.99 36.52 -9.92
C LEU A 318 -6.79 38.01 -10.23
N LYS A 319 -5.69 38.63 -9.81
CA LYS A 319 -5.44 40.07 -9.95
C LYS A 319 -4.52 40.40 -11.11
N GLU A 320 -3.58 39.52 -11.43
CA GLU A 320 -2.56 39.74 -12.45
C GLU A 320 -2.14 38.44 -13.15
N LYS A 321 -1.45 38.57 -14.28
CA LYS A 321 -0.94 37.44 -15.05
C LYS A 321 0.34 36.88 -14.40
N ILE A 322 0.41 35.56 -14.28
CA ILE A 322 1.62 34.84 -13.90
C ILE A 322 2.34 34.25 -15.13
N PRO A 323 3.68 34.12 -15.08
CA PRO A 323 4.45 33.46 -16.13
C PRO A 323 4.14 31.96 -16.21
N LEU A 324 4.45 31.39 -17.37
CA LEU A 324 4.44 29.95 -17.61
C LEU A 324 5.89 29.46 -17.76
N VAL A 325 6.21 28.31 -17.16
CA VAL A 325 7.47 27.59 -17.39
C VAL A 325 7.13 26.37 -18.25
N ASN A 326 7.64 26.33 -19.48
CA ASN A 326 7.35 25.26 -20.46
C ASN A 326 5.83 25.00 -20.63
N GLY A 327 5.05 26.08 -20.64
CA GLY A 327 3.59 26.04 -20.75
C GLY A 327 2.84 25.62 -19.48
N THR A 328 3.53 25.38 -18.36
CA THR A 328 2.95 25.08 -17.04
C THR A 328 2.91 26.33 -16.17
N PRO A 329 1.85 26.58 -15.38
CA PRO A 329 1.81 27.68 -14.42
C PRO A 329 3.02 27.66 -13.48
N ASP A 330 3.75 28.77 -13.42
CA ASP A 330 4.91 28.89 -12.54
C ASP A 330 4.46 29.05 -11.08
N ILE A 331 4.35 27.93 -10.36
CA ILE A 331 3.83 27.92 -8.98
C ILE A 331 4.72 28.67 -7.98
N ASP A 332 6.01 28.81 -8.29
CA ASP A 332 7.01 29.41 -7.39
C ASP A 332 6.80 30.91 -7.22
N VAL A 333 6.13 31.56 -8.18
CA VAL A 333 5.83 33.01 -8.14
C VAL A 333 4.40 33.31 -7.69
N ILE A 334 3.63 32.31 -7.26
CA ILE A 334 2.24 32.47 -6.82
C ILE A 334 2.16 32.50 -5.29
N LYS A 335 1.18 33.25 -4.76
CA LYS A 335 0.76 33.19 -3.35
C LYS A 335 0.64 31.75 -2.81
N GLY A 336 0.86 31.61 -1.49
CA GLY A 336 0.97 30.32 -0.80
C GLY A 336 -0.28 29.45 -0.76
N ASN A 337 -1.42 29.91 -1.29
CA ASN A 337 -2.64 29.12 -1.36
C ASN A 337 -2.80 28.32 -2.67
N TYR A 338 -1.75 28.17 -3.49
CA TYR A 338 -1.75 27.35 -4.70
C TYR A 338 -0.69 26.25 -4.63
N ILE A 339 -1.03 25.05 -5.11
CA ILE A 339 -0.12 23.91 -5.25
C ILE A 339 -0.36 23.16 -6.57
N MET A 340 0.66 22.49 -7.08
CA MET A 340 0.49 21.51 -8.16
C MET A 340 -0.20 20.26 -7.61
N ALA A 341 -1.32 19.86 -8.22
CA ALA A 341 -1.96 18.59 -7.95
C ALA A 341 -1.26 17.46 -8.73
N SER A 342 -1.11 16.31 -8.08
CA SER A 342 -0.58 15.11 -8.72
C SER A 342 -1.67 14.40 -9.52
N GLY A 343 -1.38 14.14 -10.79
CA GLY A 343 -2.27 13.42 -11.70
C GLY A 343 -2.46 11.93 -11.37
N ASN A 344 -1.91 11.44 -10.27
CA ASN A 344 -2.01 10.04 -9.84
C ASN A 344 -2.69 9.88 -8.46
N MET A 345 -3.06 10.98 -7.80
CA MET A 345 -3.70 10.94 -6.48
C MET A 345 -5.22 10.74 -6.57
N LYS A 346 -5.81 10.46 -5.40
CA LYS A 346 -7.25 10.43 -5.18
C LYS A 346 -7.70 11.75 -4.58
N TYR A 347 -8.73 12.36 -5.17
CA TYR A 347 -9.28 13.63 -4.73
C TYR A 347 -10.75 13.50 -4.36
N THR A 348 -11.12 14.16 -3.26
CA THR A 348 -12.51 14.32 -2.83
C THR A 348 -12.90 15.78 -2.91
N LEU A 349 -13.97 16.10 -3.64
CA LEU A 349 -14.48 17.46 -3.80
C LEU A 349 -15.93 17.53 -3.32
N LEU A 350 -16.27 18.61 -2.62
CA LEU A 350 -17.65 18.94 -2.24
C LEU A 350 -18.38 19.66 -3.39
N LYS A 351 -19.72 19.61 -3.36
CA LYS A 351 -20.61 20.27 -4.34
C LYS A 351 -20.17 21.68 -4.72
N ALA A 352 -20.02 22.56 -3.73
CA ALA A 352 -19.65 23.95 -3.97
C ALA A 352 -18.30 24.10 -4.70
N GLN A 353 -17.32 23.23 -4.40
CA GLN A 353 -15.95 23.35 -4.90
C GLN A 353 -15.82 22.97 -6.37
N TYR A 354 -16.45 21.85 -6.77
CA TYR A 354 -16.42 21.47 -8.19
C TYR A 354 -17.37 22.36 -9.00
N GLN A 355 -18.49 22.83 -8.44
CA GLN A 355 -19.38 23.77 -9.14
C GLN A 355 -18.70 25.11 -9.41
N GLU A 356 -17.93 25.64 -8.46
CA GLU A 356 -17.09 26.84 -8.67
C GLU A 356 -16.16 26.66 -9.88
N THR A 357 -15.52 25.49 -9.98
CA THR A 357 -14.59 25.16 -11.06
C THR A 357 -15.29 25.03 -12.41
N ILE A 358 -16.38 24.26 -12.49
CA ILE A 358 -17.15 24.04 -13.73
C ILE A 358 -17.79 25.35 -14.21
N ARG A 359 -18.34 26.17 -13.31
CA ARG A 359 -18.90 27.49 -13.65
C ARG A 359 -17.82 28.43 -14.19
N ARG A 360 -16.62 28.40 -13.63
CA ARG A 360 -15.52 29.21 -14.18
C ARG A 360 -15.13 28.75 -15.58
N ASP A 361 -15.14 27.45 -15.85
CA ASP A 361 -14.92 26.91 -17.19
C ASP A 361 -16.01 27.35 -18.18
N SER A 362 -17.29 27.44 -17.74
CA SER A 362 -18.34 28.01 -18.59
C SER A 362 -18.07 29.47 -18.93
N TYR A 363 -17.56 30.26 -17.98
CA TYR A 363 -17.17 31.64 -18.26
C TYR A 363 -16.01 31.78 -19.25
N TYR A 364 -15.03 30.86 -19.20
CA TYR A 364 -13.96 30.83 -20.21
C TYR A 364 -14.50 30.50 -21.59
N LEU A 365 -15.41 29.52 -21.70
CA LEU A 365 -16.07 29.21 -22.97
C LEU A 365 -16.89 30.39 -23.50
N TYR A 366 -17.56 31.13 -22.62
CA TYR A 366 -18.31 32.32 -23.01
C TYR A 366 -17.42 33.45 -23.53
N LEU A 367 -16.35 33.79 -22.82
CA LEU A 367 -15.48 34.93 -23.16
C LEU A 367 -14.46 34.61 -24.26
N TYR A 368 -13.85 33.43 -24.18
CA TYR A 368 -12.68 33.04 -24.98
C TYR A 368 -12.94 31.88 -25.92
N LYS A 369 -14.12 31.26 -25.84
CA LYS A 369 -14.54 30.12 -26.70
C LYS A 369 -13.71 28.85 -26.51
N LYS A 370 -12.73 28.88 -25.61
CA LYS A 370 -11.78 27.81 -25.31
C LYS A 370 -11.51 27.77 -23.81
N LEU A 371 -10.95 26.65 -23.37
CA LEU A 371 -10.58 26.42 -21.97
C LEU A 371 -9.08 26.65 -21.77
N PRO A 372 -8.63 26.90 -20.52
CA PRO A 372 -7.21 26.82 -20.18
C PRO A 372 -6.74 25.36 -20.08
N LYS A 373 -5.45 25.14 -20.36
CA LYS A 373 -4.73 23.86 -20.31
C LYS A 373 -4.60 23.32 -18.89
N TYR A 374 -4.59 24.21 -17.90
CA TYR A 374 -4.59 23.86 -16.49
C TYR A 374 -5.86 24.36 -15.81
N VAL A 375 -6.31 23.61 -14.82
CA VAL A 375 -7.49 23.86 -14.01
C VAL A 375 -7.03 24.00 -12.58
N TYR A 376 -7.54 25.01 -11.88
CA TYR A 376 -7.33 25.11 -10.44
C TYR A 376 -8.63 24.81 -9.69
N PHE A 377 -8.58 24.04 -8.61
CA PHE A 377 -9.78 23.65 -7.86
C PHE A 377 -9.49 23.46 -6.38
N LYS A 378 -10.54 23.43 -5.57
CA LYS A 378 -10.45 23.13 -4.13
C LYS A 378 -10.88 21.70 -3.86
N THR A 379 -10.31 21.10 -2.82
CA THR A 379 -10.66 19.77 -2.33
C THR A 379 -11.35 19.86 -0.97
N LYS A 380 -12.01 18.78 -0.54
CA LYS A 380 -12.62 18.67 0.79
C LYS A 380 -11.61 18.95 1.91
N TYR A 381 -10.36 18.51 1.72
CA TYR A 381 -9.30 18.57 2.74
C TYR A 381 -8.41 19.82 2.61
N GLY A 382 -8.49 20.54 1.49
CA GLY A 382 -7.80 21.80 1.21
C GLY A 382 -8.78 22.91 0.84
N SER A 383 -9.74 23.23 1.71
CA SER A 383 -10.77 24.26 1.44
C SER A 383 -10.19 25.65 1.15
N ASN A 384 -8.99 25.92 1.67
CA ASN A 384 -8.24 27.16 1.47
C ASN A 384 -7.11 27.02 0.42
N MET A 385 -6.92 25.85 -0.20
CA MET A 385 -5.87 25.59 -1.17
C MET A 385 -6.42 25.32 -2.57
N GLN A 386 -5.77 25.91 -3.56
CA GLN A 386 -6.05 25.77 -4.98
C GLN A 386 -5.08 24.77 -5.61
N HIS A 387 -5.63 23.68 -6.12
CA HIS A 387 -4.92 22.57 -6.74
C HIS A 387 -4.87 22.76 -8.25
N ILE A 388 -3.68 22.91 -8.80
CA ILE A 388 -3.47 23.11 -10.23
C ILE A 388 -3.23 21.76 -10.91
N LEU A 389 -4.08 21.40 -11.86
CA LEU A 389 -4.06 20.11 -12.55
C LEU A 389 -4.21 20.31 -14.05
N VAL A 390 -3.53 19.49 -14.85
CA VAL A 390 -3.70 19.50 -16.30
C VAL A 390 -5.13 19.12 -16.69
N ARG A 391 -5.68 19.76 -17.72
CA ARG A 391 -7.08 19.64 -18.16
C ARG A 391 -7.53 18.21 -18.35
N GLU A 392 -6.73 17.36 -18.97
CA GLU A 392 -7.12 15.98 -19.26
C GLU A 392 -7.29 15.12 -17.99
N LYS A 393 -6.55 15.45 -16.93
CA LYS A 393 -6.72 14.85 -15.60
C LYS A 393 -7.95 15.41 -14.88
N TRP A 394 -8.22 16.71 -15.01
CA TRP A 394 -9.47 17.31 -14.52
C TRP A 394 -10.70 16.70 -15.20
N ASN A 395 -10.61 16.40 -16.50
CA ASN A 395 -11.70 15.78 -17.25
C ASN A 395 -12.10 14.40 -16.68
N VAL A 396 -11.19 13.69 -16.00
CA VAL A 396 -11.52 12.46 -15.26
C VAL A 396 -12.48 12.76 -14.10
N ILE A 397 -12.26 13.85 -13.36
CA ILE A 397 -13.13 14.30 -12.27
C ILE A 397 -14.46 14.76 -12.83
N GLU A 398 -14.43 15.62 -13.85
CA GLU A 398 -15.64 16.17 -14.46
C GLU A 398 -16.50 15.09 -15.12
N ARG A 399 -15.89 14.10 -15.79
CA ARG A 399 -16.63 12.95 -16.34
C ARG A 399 -17.36 12.15 -15.27
N ALA A 400 -16.73 11.94 -14.11
CA ALA A 400 -17.39 11.27 -12.99
C ALA A 400 -18.58 12.08 -12.44
N ILE A 401 -18.49 13.41 -12.46
CA ILE A 401 -19.60 14.30 -12.11
C ILE A 401 -20.71 14.18 -13.17
N ASN A 402 -20.37 14.33 -14.45
CA ASN A 402 -21.31 14.25 -15.58
C ASN A 402 -22.06 12.91 -15.60
N THR A 403 -21.37 11.79 -15.36
CA THR A 403 -22.01 10.46 -15.26
C THR A 403 -23.12 10.44 -14.20
N LYS A 404 -22.87 11.02 -13.02
CA LYS A 404 -23.85 11.03 -11.92
C LYS A 404 -25.02 11.96 -12.19
N ILE A 405 -24.78 13.15 -12.72
CA ILE A 405 -25.85 14.14 -12.98
C ILE A 405 -26.74 13.72 -14.15
N VAL A 406 -26.17 13.05 -15.15
CA VAL A 406 -26.94 12.53 -16.28
C VAL A 406 -27.83 11.37 -15.85
N LYS A 407 -27.27 10.35 -15.18
CA LYS A 407 -28.06 9.23 -14.64
C LYS A 407 -29.21 9.65 -13.73
N ALA A 408 -29.02 10.71 -12.97
CA ALA A 408 -30.06 11.18 -12.06
C ALA A 408 -31.29 11.74 -12.80
N ASN A 409 -31.11 12.31 -13.99
CA ASN A 409 -32.13 13.00 -14.80
C ASN A 409 -33.13 13.83 -13.97
N LYS A 410 -32.60 14.68 -13.09
CA LYS A 410 -33.35 15.51 -12.14
C LYS A 410 -33.12 17.00 -12.40
N TYR A 411 -34.05 17.82 -11.95
CA TYR A 411 -33.93 19.28 -11.98
C TYR A 411 -32.85 19.71 -10.97
N ASP A 412 -31.90 20.54 -11.43
CA ASP A 412 -30.79 21.09 -10.62
C ASP A 412 -30.08 20.08 -9.70
N TYR A 413 -29.90 18.85 -10.17
CA TYR A 413 -29.25 17.81 -9.38
C TYR A 413 -27.73 17.86 -9.49
N TRP A 414 -27.09 17.84 -8.33
CA TRP A 414 -25.63 17.82 -8.19
C TRP A 414 -25.25 16.93 -6.99
N PRO A 415 -24.33 15.96 -7.14
CA PRO A 415 -23.90 15.10 -6.04
C PRO A 415 -23.30 15.90 -4.88
N GLY A 416 -23.65 15.59 -3.62
CA GLY A 416 -23.09 16.30 -2.46
C GLY A 416 -21.55 16.27 -2.40
N SER A 417 -20.94 15.17 -2.86
CA SER A 417 -19.50 15.07 -3.08
C SER A 417 -19.16 14.08 -4.19
N VAL A 418 -17.94 14.20 -4.71
CA VAL A 418 -17.33 13.23 -5.63
C VAL A 418 -15.94 12.88 -5.16
N THR A 419 -15.60 11.60 -5.26
CA THR A 419 -14.27 11.07 -4.92
C THR A 419 -13.74 10.31 -6.13
N VAL A 420 -12.59 10.72 -6.66
CA VAL A 420 -12.06 10.21 -7.93
C VAL A 420 -10.57 9.92 -7.79
N SER A 421 -10.15 8.72 -8.20
CA SER A 421 -8.73 8.36 -8.36
C SER A 421 -8.28 8.66 -9.78
N LEU A 422 -7.18 9.41 -9.92
CA LEU A 422 -6.63 9.82 -11.22
C LEU A 422 -5.54 8.89 -11.76
N SER A 423 -5.07 7.93 -10.95
CA SER A 423 -4.00 7.00 -11.32
C SER A 423 -4.32 6.25 -12.61
N GLY A 424 -3.43 6.34 -13.60
CA GLY A 424 -3.58 5.68 -14.90
C GLY A 424 -4.71 6.20 -15.80
N LYS A 425 -5.41 7.28 -15.43
CA LYS A 425 -6.57 7.81 -16.20
C LYS A 425 -6.30 9.21 -16.73
N SER A 426 -6.70 9.48 -17.97
CA SER A 426 -6.68 10.80 -18.60
C SER A 426 -7.72 10.81 -19.72
N TYR A 427 -8.50 11.88 -19.86
CA TYR A 427 -9.52 11.99 -20.90
C TYR A 427 -9.45 13.32 -21.62
N THR A 428 -9.57 13.31 -22.93
CA THR A 428 -9.74 14.53 -23.71
C THR A 428 -11.13 15.12 -23.49
N TYR A 429 -12.16 14.30 -23.30
CA TYR A 429 -13.55 14.78 -23.18
C TYR A 429 -14.16 14.46 -21.80
N PRO A 430 -14.75 15.40 -21.06
CA PRO A 430 -15.49 15.07 -19.85
C PRO A 430 -16.95 14.69 -20.10
N GLN A 431 -17.48 14.88 -21.30
CA GLN A 431 -18.88 14.58 -21.62
C GLN A 431 -19.15 13.09 -21.61
N VAL A 432 -20.41 12.75 -21.34
CA VAL A 432 -20.95 11.40 -21.39
C VAL A 432 -22.22 11.41 -22.24
N ARG A 433 -22.50 10.31 -22.93
CA ARG A 433 -23.71 10.17 -23.76
C ARG A 433 -24.94 10.13 -22.86
N ASP A 434 -25.82 11.10 -23.00
CA ASP A 434 -27.16 11.08 -22.41
C ASP A 434 -28.09 10.25 -23.32
N VAL A 435 -28.74 9.23 -22.76
CA VAL A 435 -29.61 8.32 -23.50
C VAL A 435 -31.05 8.68 -23.18
N GLN A 436 -31.87 8.83 -24.21
CA GLN A 436 -33.23 9.34 -24.06
C GLN A 436 -34.06 8.47 -23.11
N ASN A 437 -34.73 9.11 -22.16
CA ASN A 437 -35.56 8.38 -21.19
C ASN A 437 -36.87 7.87 -21.80
N THR A 438 -37.36 8.51 -22.87
CA THR A 438 -38.56 8.08 -23.59
C THR A 438 -38.32 8.11 -25.10
N GLY A 439 -39.20 7.45 -25.87
CA GLY A 439 -39.09 7.38 -27.33
C GLY A 439 -39.17 8.73 -28.07
N TYR A 440 -39.59 9.79 -27.39
CA TYR A 440 -39.97 11.08 -28.00
C TYR A 440 -39.20 12.28 -27.41
N THR A 441 -38.13 12.04 -26.65
CA THR A 441 -37.32 13.10 -25.99
C THR A 441 -35.94 13.32 -26.61
N CYS A 442 -35.65 12.76 -27.80
CA CYS A 442 -34.35 12.91 -28.47
C CYS A 442 -33.86 14.38 -28.58
N GLY A 443 -34.76 15.35 -28.77
CA GLY A 443 -34.44 16.79 -28.79
C GLY A 443 -33.94 17.32 -27.45
N PRO A 444 -34.74 17.23 -26.37
CA PRO A 444 -34.31 17.50 -25.00
C PRO A 444 -33.02 16.78 -24.59
N THR A 445 -32.86 15.49 -24.91
CA THR A 445 -31.65 14.72 -24.57
C THR A 445 -30.43 15.22 -25.34
N SER A 446 -30.58 15.54 -26.63
CA SER A 446 -29.50 16.14 -27.43
C SER A 446 -29.09 17.51 -26.90
N SER A 447 -30.07 18.31 -26.46
CA SER A 447 -29.83 19.60 -25.82
C SER A 447 -29.13 19.44 -24.47
N SER A 448 -29.48 18.43 -23.68
CA SER A 448 -28.81 18.07 -22.43
C SER A 448 -27.30 17.82 -22.68
N MET A 449 -26.95 16.99 -23.67
CA MET A 449 -25.54 16.79 -24.06
C MET A 449 -24.85 18.08 -24.52
N CYS A 450 -25.52 18.95 -25.28
CA CYS A 450 -24.99 20.26 -25.65
C CYS A 450 -24.69 21.13 -24.41
N THR A 451 -25.54 21.08 -23.39
CA THR A 451 -25.32 21.85 -22.14
C THR A 451 -24.15 21.32 -21.30
N GLN A 452 -23.82 20.01 -21.39
CA GLN A 452 -22.61 19.43 -20.78
C GLN A 452 -21.34 20.06 -21.38
N VAL A 453 -21.28 20.22 -22.71
CA VAL A 453 -20.14 20.86 -23.41
C VAL A 453 -19.93 22.28 -22.93
N LEU A 454 -21.03 23.00 -22.71
CA LEU A 454 -21.05 24.39 -22.25
C LEU A 454 -20.87 24.55 -20.73
N LYS A 455 -20.58 23.46 -20.00
CA LYS A 455 -20.30 23.48 -18.55
C LYS A 455 -21.45 24.08 -17.74
N SER A 456 -22.67 23.93 -18.23
CA SER A 456 -23.90 24.48 -17.65
C SER A 456 -25.02 23.45 -17.78
N TYR A 457 -24.73 22.22 -17.32
CA TYR A 457 -25.59 21.05 -17.52
C TYR A 457 -27.04 21.31 -17.12
N VAL A 458 -27.97 20.88 -17.98
CA VAL A 458 -29.40 20.84 -17.75
C VAL A 458 -29.90 19.48 -18.19
N SER A 459 -30.65 18.79 -17.32
CA SER A 459 -31.15 17.45 -17.59
C SER A 459 -32.21 17.41 -18.69
N GLU A 460 -32.32 16.27 -19.36
CA GLU A 460 -33.39 15.98 -20.32
C GLU A 460 -34.76 16.29 -19.71
N LYS A 461 -35.03 15.83 -18.49
CA LYS A 461 -36.33 16.02 -17.82
C LYS A 461 -36.72 17.48 -17.70
N GLN A 462 -35.76 18.34 -17.36
CA GLN A 462 -35.99 19.78 -17.25
C GLN A 462 -36.18 20.43 -18.63
N LEU A 463 -35.37 20.05 -19.61
CA LEU A 463 -35.50 20.56 -20.98
C LEU A 463 -36.81 20.12 -21.63
N ALA A 464 -37.22 18.87 -21.44
CA ALA A 464 -38.46 18.32 -21.98
C ALA A 464 -39.69 19.07 -21.47
N SER A 465 -39.72 19.38 -20.17
CA SER A 465 -40.77 20.21 -19.56
C SER A 465 -40.78 21.64 -20.10
N LEU A 466 -39.62 22.30 -20.14
CA LEU A 466 -39.54 23.69 -20.61
C LEU A 466 -39.85 23.83 -22.10
N ALA A 467 -39.53 22.81 -22.89
CA ALA A 467 -39.84 22.69 -24.30
C ALA A 467 -41.23 22.09 -24.58
N LYS A 468 -42.03 21.81 -23.55
CA LYS A 468 -43.40 21.26 -23.66
C LYS A 468 -43.46 20.01 -24.55
N THR A 469 -42.55 19.08 -24.32
CA THR A 469 -42.41 17.85 -25.10
C THR A 469 -43.57 16.89 -24.83
N THR A 470 -44.16 16.33 -25.89
CA THR A 470 -45.28 15.38 -25.80
C THR A 470 -44.98 14.07 -26.52
N ALA A 471 -45.71 13.02 -26.18
CA ALA A 471 -45.57 11.73 -26.87
C ALA A 471 -46.05 11.77 -28.33
N SER A 472 -47.03 12.62 -28.65
CA SER A 472 -47.64 12.71 -29.98
C SER A 472 -46.79 13.48 -30.99
N GLU A 473 -46.13 14.57 -30.56
CA GLU A 473 -45.38 15.45 -31.47
C GLU A 473 -43.86 15.45 -31.21
N GLY A 474 -43.39 14.80 -30.13
CA GLY A 474 -42.03 14.96 -29.65
C GLY A 474 -41.75 16.41 -29.26
N THR A 475 -40.65 16.97 -29.78
CA THR A 475 -40.28 18.37 -29.55
C THR A 475 -39.98 19.09 -30.87
N ARG A 476 -40.78 20.11 -31.20
CA ARG A 476 -40.48 21.00 -32.31
C ARG A 476 -39.26 21.88 -31.98
N CYS A 477 -38.39 22.11 -32.96
CA CYS A 477 -37.13 22.86 -32.77
C CYS A 477 -37.35 24.26 -32.16
N LYS A 478 -38.46 24.94 -32.52
CA LYS A 478 -38.86 26.24 -31.92
C LYS A 478 -39.12 26.18 -30.41
N LEU A 479 -39.72 25.09 -29.93
CA LEU A 479 -40.02 24.93 -28.50
C LEU A 479 -38.76 24.56 -27.73
N LEU A 480 -37.88 23.76 -28.35
CA LEU A 480 -36.57 23.43 -27.79
C LEU A 480 -35.71 24.68 -27.60
N LYS A 481 -35.68 25.56 -28.62
CA LYS A 481 -35.06 26.89 -28.56
C LYS A 481 -35.61 27.72 -27.40
N ALA A 482 -36.94 27.83 -27.30
CA ALA A 482 -37.59 28.59 -26.23
C ALA A 482 -37.26 28.04 -24.83
N GLY A 483 -37.19 26.72 -24.68
CA GLY A 483 -36.80 26.07 -23.43
C GLY A 483 -35.36 26.38 -23.02
N LEU A 484 -34.41 26.28 -23.95
CA LEU A 484 -33.01 26.63 -23.72
C LEU A 484 -32.83 28.12 -23.38
N GLU A 485 -33.56 29.01 -24.03
CA GLU A 485 -33.43 30.45 -23.79
C GLU A 485 -33.95 30.90 -22.42
N LYS A 486 -34.87 30.15 -21.82
CA LYS A 486 -35.27 30.32 -20.41
C LYS A 486 -34.15 29.96 -19.42
N LEU A 487 -33.13 29.23 -19.87
CA LEU A 487 -32.03 28.71 -19.06
C LEU A 487 -30.70 29.45 -19.32
N ASN A 488 -30.76 30.72 -19.75
CA ASN A 488 -29.58 31.55 -20.06
C ASN A 488 -28.69 31.00 -21.17
N PHE A 489 -29.27 30.32 -22.15
CA PHE A 489 -28.63 30.06 -23.44
C PHE A 489 -29.09 31.07 -24.48
N LYS A 490 -28.25 31.29 -25.50
CA LYS A 490 -28.61 31.98 -26.74
C LYS A 490 -28.61 30.96 -27.85
N CYS A 491 -29.73 30.84 -28.57
CA CYS A 491 -29.90 29.85 -29.62
C CYS A 491 -30.19 30.52 -30.96
N SER A 492 -29.54 30.05 -32.03
CA SER A 492 -29.81 30.48 -33.40
C SER A 492 -30.02 29.27 -34.31
N TYR A 493 -30.98 29.36 -35.22
CA TYR A 493 -31.23 28.31 -36.18
C TYR A 493 -30.08 28.16 -37.19
N TYR A 494 -29.90 26.95 -37.67
CA TYR A 494 -29.19 26.66 -38.90
C TYR A 494 -29.95 25.56 -39.66
N TYR A 495 -29.73 25.50 -40.96
CA TYR A 495 -30.37 24.58 -41.90
C TYR A 495 -29.29 23.91 -42.75
N LYS A 496 -29.69 23.01 -43.65
CA LYS A 496 -28.78 22.33 -44.59
C LYS A 496 -27.81 23.28 -45.30
N ASP A 497 -28.32 24.37 -45.89
CA ASP A 497 -27.52 25.33 -46.66
C ASP A 497 -26.65 26.24 -45.80
N SER A 498 -26.93 26.32 -44.50
CA SER A 498 -26.13 27.05 -43.52
C SER A 498 -25.35 26.13 -42.58
N PHE A 499 -25.27 24.83 -42.87
CA PHE A 499 -24.56 23.86 -42.04
C PHE A 499 -23.07 24.21 -41.91
N ASP A 500 -22.42 24.58 -43.01
CA ASP A 500 -21.00 24.96 -42.99
C ASP A 500 -20.75 26.21 -42.12
N LYS A 501 -21.73 27.14 -42.05
CA LYS A 501 -21.68 28.29 -41.13
C LYS A 501 -21.77 27.82 -39.67
N ALA A 502 -22.61 26.83 -39.37
CA ALA A 502 -22.71 26.26 -38.03
C ALA A 502 -21.43 25.50 -37.62
N ILE A 503 -20.86 24.69 -38.53
CA ILE A 503 -19.57 24.02 -38.36
C ILE A 503 -18.44 25.03 -38.11
N ASN A 504 -18.42 26.15 -38.84
CA ASN A 504 -17.45 27.21 -38.62
C ASN A 504 -17.61 27.90 -37.25
N GLN A 505 -18.82 27.99 -36.70
CA GLN A 505 -19.03 28.46 -35.33
C GLN A 505 -18.53 27.43 -34.31
N LEU A 506 -18.80 26.15 -34.52
CA LEU A 506 -18.31 25.05 -33.68
C LEU A 506 -16.78 25.04 -33.63
N LYS A 507 -16.10 25.23 -34.77
CA LYS A 507 -14.62 25.33 -34.87
C LYS A 507 -14.04 26.50 -34.07
N LYS A 508 -14.78 27.60 -33.93
CA LYS A 508 -14.38 28.73 -33.09
C LYS A 508 -14.49 28.41 -31.59
N GLY A 509 -15.33 27.44 -31.22
CA GLY A 509 -15.60 27.00 -29.86
C GLY A 509 -16.68 27.83 -29.14
N GLY A 510 -16.99 27.45 -27.91
CA GLY A 510 -17.99 28.13 -27.06
C GLY A 510 -19.44 27.90 -27.51
N CYS A 511 -19.69 26.91 -28.36
CA CYS A 511 -21.01 26.44 -28.74
C CYS A 511 -21.04 24.92 -28.90
N ALA A 512 -22.26 24.36 -28.91
CA ALA A 512 -22.54 23.00 -29.35
C ALA A 512 -23.78 23.06 -30.26
N LEU A 513 -24.01 22.03 -31.07
CA LEU A 513 -25.12 22.02 -32.02
C LEU A 513 -26.14 20.94 -31.67
N VAL A 514 -27.40 21.34 -31.58
CA VAL A 514 -28.51 20.38 -31.71
C VAL A 514 -28.75 20.21 -33.20
N PHE A 515 -28.74 18.97 -33.68
CA PHE A 515 -28.93 18.63 -35.08
C PHE A 515 -30.22 17.84 -35.24
N HIS A 516 -31.13 18.35 -36.06
CA HIS A 516 -32.40 17.69 -36.36
C HIS A 516 -32.29 16.99 -37.71
N THR A 517 -32.53 15.68 -37.73
CA THR A 517 -32.76 14.89 -38.95
C THR A 517 -34.25 14.51 -39.02
N TRP A 518 -34.64 13.58 -39.88
CA TRP A 518 -36.02 13.11 -39.98
C TRP A 518 -36.53 12.56 -38.65
N ASN A 519 -37.43 13.30 -37.99
CA ASN A 519 -38.05 12.91 -36.72
C ASN A 519 -37.06 12.52 -35.60
N HIS A 520 -35.81 12.97 -35.66
CA HIS A 520 -34.80 12.60 -34.67
C HIS A 520 -33.76 13.68 -34.46
N TYR A 521 -33.29 13.81 -33.22
CA TYR A 521 -32.26 14.77 -32.86
C TYR A 521 -31.00 14.06 -32.39
N VAL A 522 -29.85 14.61 -32.76
CA VAL A 522 -28.55 14.25 -32.21
C VAL A 522 -27.80 15.51 -31.78
N ALA A 523 -26.81 15.35 -30.89
CA ALA A 523 -25.94 16.44 -30.46
C ALA A 523 -24.60 16.39 -31.19
N ILE A 524 -24.14 17.53 -31.69
CA ILE A 524 -22.78 17.71 -32.22
C ILE A 524 -21.98 18.51 -31.18
N LEU A 525 -21.03 17.84 -30.56
CA LEU A 525 -20.39 18.28 -29.32
C LEU A 525 -19.02 18.95 -29.53
N ASP A 526 -18.29 18.55 -30.57
CA ASP A 526 -16.98 19.09 -30.90
C ASP A 526 -16.63 18.85 -32.37
N ILE A 527 -15.52 19.42 -32.83
CA ILE A 527 -15.00 19.31 -34.21
C ILE A 527 -13.49 19.09 -34.21
N SER A 528 -13.00 18.27 -35.14
CA SER A 528 -11.59 17.93 -35.27
C SER A 528 -10.77 19.14 -35.73
N LYS A 529 -9.45 19.14 -35.46
CA LYS A 529 -8.53 20.23 -35.83
C LYS A 529 -8.66 20.67 -37.29
N ASP A 530 -8.71 19.69 -38.19
CA ASP A 530 -8.80 19.87 -39.63
C ASP A 530 -10.21 20.29 -40.08
N GLY A 531 -11.21 20.21 -39.20
CA GLY A 531 -12.60 20.51 -39.48
C GLY A 531 -13.34 19.42 -40.25
N LYS A 532 -12.74 18.24 -40.44
CA LYS A 532 -13.31 17.17 -41.28
C LYS A 532 -14.26 16.23 -40.53
N LYS A 533 -14.13 16.12 -39.22
CA LYS A 533 -14.97 15.27 -38.37
C LYS A 533 -15.59 16.06 -37.22
N VAL A 534 -16.74 15.60 -36.77
CA VAL A 534 -17.44 16.10 -35.59
C VAL A 534 -17.74 14.99 -34.61
N LEU A 535 -17.68 15.29 -33.31
CA LEU A 535 -18.03 14.37 -32.24
C LEU A 535 -19.54 14.41 -32.04
N VAL A 536 -20.22 13.29 -32.30
CA VAL A 536 -21.68 13.18 -32.24
C VAL A 536 -22.10 12.33 -31.05
N GLY A 537 -23.09 12.81 -30.30
CA GLY A 537 -23.84 12.03 -29.30
C GLY A 537 -25.24 11.77 -29.80
N ASN A 538 -25.57 10.51 -30.09
CA ASN A 538 -26.93 10.11 -30.46
C ASN A 538 -27.68 9.65 -29.21
N PRO A 539 -28.79 10.30 -28.82
CA PRO A 539 -29.53 9.93 -27.61
C PRO A 539 -30.32 8.63 -27.73
N SER A 540 -30.51 8.07 -28.93
CA SER A 540 -31.34 6.88 -29.14
C SER A 540 -30.62 5.78 -29.91
N GLY A 541 -31.14 4.56 -29.78
CA GLY A 541 -30.58 3.35 -30.36
C GLY A 541 -29.31 2.89 -29.65
N ASP A 542 -28.65 1.91 -30.27
CA ASP A 542 -27.39 1.37 -29.77
C ASP A 542 -26.25 2.41 -29.86
N TYR A 543 -25.18 2.21 -29.10
CA TYR A 543 -24.01 3.09 -29.12
C TYR A 543 -23.34 3.14 -30.51
N ASP A 544 -23.10 1.96 -31.08
CA ASP A 544 -22.41 1.77 -32.36
C ASP A 544 -23.39 1.76 -33.54
N HIS A 545 -24.66 1.45 -33.29
CA HIS A 545 -25.74 1.43 -34.29
C HIS A 545 -26.89 2.37 -33.88
N GLY A 546 -26.55 3.63 -33.58
CA GLY A 546 -27.53 4.62 -33.11
C GLY A 546 -28.70 4.81 -34.07
N SER A 547 -29.83 5.28 -33.53
CA SER A 547 -31.06 5.45 -34.33
C SER A 547 -30.83 6.33 -35.55
N HIS A 548 -31.56 6.05 -36.63
CA HIS A 548 -31.42 6.71 -37.93
C HIS A 548 -30.01 6.54 -38.53
N SER A 549 -29.34 5.43 -38.19
CA SER A 549 -28.01 5.05 -38.67
C SER A 549 -26.88 6.00 -38.26
N ILE A 550 -27.09 6.86 -37.26
CA ILE A 550 -26.09 7.81 -36.76
C ILE A 550 -25.47 7.27 -35.46
N PRO A 551 -24.23 6.78 -35.43
CA PRO A 551 -23.63 6.28 -34.19
C PRO A 551 -23.15 7.40 -33.26
N THR A 552 -22.91 7.07 -31.99
CA THR A 552 -22.22 7.98 -31.06
C THR A 552 -20.71 7.89 -31.27
N ASN A 553 -20.18 8.71 -32.18
CA ASN A 553 -18.80 8.63 -32.62
C ASN A 553 -18.29 9.94 -33.25
N TRP A 554 -17.01 9.96 -33.62
CA TRP A 554 -16.46 10.93 -34.56
C TRP A 554 -16.88 10.62 -35.99
N LEU A 555 -17.74 11.46 -36.55
CA LEU A 555 -18.34 11.30 -37.88
C LEU A 555 -17.86 12.39 -38.83
N THR A 556 -17.79 12.08 -40.13
CA THR A 556 -17.36 13.10 -41.10
C THR A 556 -18.41 14.20 -41.23
N VAL A 557 -17.97 15.44 -41.43
CA VAL A 557 -18.88 16.58 -41.66
C VAL A 557 -19.76 16.33 -42.88
N ASN A 558 -19.20 15.76 -43.95
CA ASN A 558 -19.96 15.40 -45.16
C ASN A 558 -21.04 14.35 -44.90
N TYR A 559 -20.75 13.34 -44.08
CA TYR A 559 -21.75 12.36 -43.65
C TYR A 559 -22.89 13.05 -42.91
N MET A 560 -22.58 13.89 -41.92
CA MET A 560 -23.61 14.62 -41.17
C MET A 560 -24.43 15.55 -42.06
N LYS A 561 -23.82 16.23 -43.03
CA LYS A 561 -24.51 17.11 -43.98
C LYS A 561 -25.52 16.37 -44.85
N LYS A 562 -25.24 15.11 -45.21
CA LYS A 562 -26.16 14.23 -45.98
C LYS A 562 -27.36 13.76 -45.16
N MET A 563 -27.30 13.80 -43.82
CA MET A 563 -28.40 13.43 -42.94
C MET A 563 -29.52 14.49 -42.88
N PHE A 564 -29.34 15.66 -43.49
CA PHE A 564 -30.45 16.59 -43.75
C PHE A 564 -31.33 16.08 -44.88
N ASN A 565 -32.63 15.92 -44.61
CA ASN A 565 -33.63 15.58 -45.63
C ASN A 565 -34.32 16.86 -46.17
N ASN A 566 -35.33 16.68 -47.03
CA ASN A 566 -36.07 17.79 -47.66
C ASN A 566 -37.17 18.40 -46.76
N TYR A 567 -37.34 17.91 -45.54
CA TYR A 567 -38.31 18.45 -44.57
C TYR A 567 -37.63 19.46 -43.63
N ASP A 568 -38.42 20.28 -42.91
CA ASP A 568 -37.93 21.34 -41.99
C ASP A 568 -37.04 20.77 -40.87
N THR A 569 -35.79 20.53 -41.23
CA THR A 569 -34.71 20.02 -40.40
C THR A 569 -33.85 21.20 -39.99
N SER A 570 -34.41 22.02 -39.11
CA SER A 570 -33.69 23.10 -38.45
C SER A 570 -32.89 22.55 -37.27
N GLY A 571 -31.60 22.85 -37.23
CA GLY A 571 -30.75 22.67 -36.05
C GLY A 571 -30.63 23.95 -35.23
N LEU A 572 -30.09 23.83 -34.01
CA LEU A 572 -29.79 24.97 -33.14
C LEU A 572 -28.29 25.06 -32.85
N ILE A 573 -27.70 26.23 -33.05
CA ILE A 573 -26.41 26.59 -32.46
C ILE A 573 -26.69 27.07 -31.04
N VAL A 574 -26.27 26.32 -30.04
CA VAL A 574 -26.48 26.62 -28.62
C VAL A 574 -25.24 27.31 -28.06
N LYS A 575 -25.41 28.50 -27.47
CA LYS A 575 -24.32 29.30 -26.87
C LYS A 575 -24.67 29.73 -25.46
N LEU A 576 -23.64 29.98 -24.65
CA LEU A 576 -23.79 30.58 -23.33
C LEU A 576 -24.22 32.06 -23.46
N LYS A 577 -25.06 32.52 -22.53
CA LYS A 577 -25.47 33.92 -22.41
C LYS A 577 -25.22 34.40 -20.97
N TYR A 578 -24.19 35.22 -20.78
CA TYR A 578 -23.88 35.81 -19.47
C TYR A 578 -23.78 37.34 -19.54
N ASN A 579 -24.22 37.99 -18.46
CA ASN A 579 -23.89 39.38 -18.18
C ASN A 579 -22.87 39.45 -17.03
N LEU A 580 -21.57 39.41 -17.35
CA LEU A 580 -20.49 39.39 -16.37
C LEU A 580 -20.03 40.82 -16.03
N LYS A 581 -19.81 41.09 -14.74
CA LYS A 581 -19.19 42.33 -14.24
C LYS A 581 -17.78 42.49 -14.80
N SER A 582 -17.32 43.73 -14.96
CA SER A 582 -15.96 44.03 -15.46
C SER A 582 -14.86 43.42 -14.58
N SER A 583 -15.03 43.45 -13.26
CA SER A 583 -14.10 42.81 -12.32
C SER A 583 -13.96 41.30 -12.55
N THR A 584 -15.07 40.60 -12.77
CA THR A 584 -15.08 39.16 -13.12
C THR A 584 -14.35 38.92 -14.45
N LYS A 585 -14.59 39.74 -15.47
CA LYS A 585 -13.90 39.62 -16.77
C LYS A 585 -12.39 39.79 -16.63
N THR A 586 -11.93 40.75 -15.82
CA THR A 586 -10.50 40.96 -15.54
C THR A 586 -9.88 39.76 -14.84
N GLN A 587 -10.53 39.23 -13.79
CA GLN A 587 -10.08 38.02 -13.09
C GLN A 587 -9.97 36.81 -14.04
N LEU A 588 -10.96 36.64 -14.91
CA LEU A 588 -10.98 35.56 -15.91
C LEU A 588 -9.88 35.74 -16.96
N LYS A 589 -9.58 36.97 -17.40
CA LYS A 589 -8.48 37.24 -18.34
C LYS A 589 -7.13 36.84 -17.77
N ASN A 590 -6.88 37.22 -16.52
CA ASN A 590 -5.64 36.92 -15.81
C ASN A 590 -5.49 35.41 -15.64
N THR A 591 -6.49 34.74 -15.07
CA THR A 591 -6.47 33.29 -14.87
C THR A 591 -6.39 32.52 -16.19
N TYR A 592 -7.18 32.87 -17.21
CA TYR A 592 -7.13 32.18 -18.50
C TYR A 592 -5.73 32.18 -19.12
N SER A 593 -5.01 33.30 -19.02
CA SER A 593 -3.63 33.43 -19.51
C SER A 593 -2.63 32.70 -18.62
N SER A 594 -2.76 32.87 -17.30
CA SER A 594 -1.92 32.27 -16.26
C SER A 594 -1.95 30.75 -16.22
N PHE A 595 -3.05 30.14 -16.68
CA PHE A 595 -3.28 28.69 -16.65
C PHE A 595 -3.18 28.03 -18.03
N GLY A 596 -2.48 28.67 -18.97
CA GLY A 596 -2.22 28.16 -20.31
C GLY A 596 -3.44 28.28 -21.22
N ALA A 597 -3.64 29.46 -21.80
CA ALA A 597 -4.79 29.78 -22.65
C ALA A 597 -4.92 28.86 -23.90
N GLY A 598 -6.14 28.74 -24.41
CA GLY A 598 -6.39 28.23 -25.76
C GLY A 598 -6.28 26.72 -25.91
N TRP A 599 -6.50 25.96 -24.83
CA TRP A 599 -6.54 24.50 -24.90
C TRP A 599 -7.64 24.05 -25.85
N THR A 600 -7.32 23.04 -26.66
CA THR A 600 -8.24 22.43 -27.62
C THR A 600 -8.24 20.93 -27.42
N ALA A 601 -9.43 20.35 -27.42
CA ALA A 601 -9.62 18.91 -27.48
C ALA A 601 -9.34 18.44 -28.92
N GLN A 602 -8.51 17.41 -29.11
CA GLN A 602 -8.02 17.03 -30.46
C GLN A 602 -8.00 15.52 -30.72
N ASN A 603 -8.48 14.70 -29.79
CA ASN A 603 -8.39 13.25 -29.91
C ASN A 603 -9.63 12.69 -30.61
N THR A 604 -9.52 12.44 -31.92
CA THR A 604 -10.61 11.83 -32.70
C THR A 604 -10.76 10.32 -32.53
N ASN A 605 -9.86 9.68 -31.77
CA ASN A 605 -9.99 8.27 -31.40
C ASN A 605 -10.80 8.08 -30.10
N GLU A 606 -10.95 9.14 -29.30
CA GLU A 606 -11.75 9.10 -28.08
C GLU A 606 -13.21 9.42 -28.38
N ARG A 607 -14.09 8.46 -28.07
CA ARG A 607 -15.54 8.66 -28.07
C ARG A 607 -16.02 9.05 -26.66
N ILE A 608 -17.19 9.70 -26.56
CA ILE A 608 -17.82 9.93 -25.26
C ILE A 608 -18.41 8.61 -24.73
N PRO A 609 -18.17 8.19 -23.48
CA PRO A 609 -18.70 6.92 -22.99
C PRO A 609 -20.23 6.99 -22.81
N GLN A 610 -20.88 5.82 -22.80
CA GLN A 610 -22.25 5.72 -22.29
C GLN A 610 -22.31 6.13 -20.80
N THR A 611 -23.41 6.75 -20.39
CA THR A 611 -23.66 7.07 -18.98
C THR A 611 -23.86 5.83 -18.15
#